data_AF-A0A426YMI9-F1
#
_entry.id   AF-A0A426YMI9-F1
#
_cell.length_a   1.000
_cell.length_b   1.000
_cell.length_c   1.000
_cell.angle_alpha   90.00
_cell.angle_beta   90.00
_cell.angle_gamma   90.00
#
_symmetry.space_group_name_H-M   'P 1'
#
loop_
_entity.id
_entity.type
_entity.pdbx_description
1 polymer ?
#
loop_
_entity_poly.entity_id
_entity_poly.type
_entity_poly.pdbx_seq_one_letter_code
_entity_poly.pdbx_strand_id
1 'polypeptide(L)' 'MASFYQGHVNATQVGTYFVCQYYQILQQQSELVHQFYTNFSSMVRSDGRRSLLKG' A
#
# COMPACT_ATOMS: atom_id res chain seq x y z
N MET A 1 3.27 -23.19 -7.19
CA MET A 1 4.53 -22.74 -7.82
C MET A 1 5.18 -21.76 -6.86
N ALA A 2 6.17 -22.19 -6.08
CA ALA A 2 6.98 -21.28 -5.26
C ALA A 2 8.21 -20.91 -6.10
N SER A 3 8.23 -19.69 -6.62
CA SER A 3 9.42 -19.16 -7.28
C SER A 3 10.52 -19.10 -6.22
N PHE A 4 11.59 -19.88 -6.40
CA PHE A 4 12.79 -19.78 -5.59
C PHE A 4 13.39 -18.40 -5.84
N TYR A 5 13.30 -17.50 -4.87
CA TYR A 5 14.03 -16.24 -4.90
C TYR A 5 15.53 -16.55 -4.83
N GLN A 6 16.14 -16.69 -6.01
CA GLN A 6 17.52 -17.10 -6.19
C GLN A 6 18.46 -15.89 -5.98
N GLY A 7 18.46 -15.36 -4.77
CA GLY A 7 19.28 -14.23 -4.34
C GLY A 7 18.81 -13.71 -2.99
N HIS A 8 19.74 -13.24 -2.16
CA HIS A 8 19.43 -12.64 -0.87
C HIS A 8 18.55 -11.40 -1.10
N VAL A 9 17.24 -11.55 -0.93
CA VAL A 9 16.30 -10.44 -1.05
C VAL A 9 16.59 -9.43 0.06
N ASN A 10 16.86 -8.19 -0.32
CA ASN A 10 17.07 -7.12 0.65
C ASN A 10 15.80 -6.30 0.87
N ALA A 11 15.75 -5.56 1.98
CA ALA A 11 14.60 -4.75 2.35
C ALA A 11 14.22 -3.72 1.27
N THR A 12 15.20 -3.18 0.53
CA THR A 12 14.94 -2.24 -0.57
C THR A 12 14.23 -2.91 -1.73
N GLN A 13 14.61 -4.13 -2.11
CA GLN A 13 13.93 -4.89 -3.16
C GLN A 13 12.48 -5.21 -2.78
N VAL A 14 12.26 -5.66 -1.54
CA VAL A 14 10.92 -5.95 -1.01
C VAL A 14 10.08 -4.66 -0.93
N GLY A 15 10.65 -3.58 -0.41
CA GLY A 15 9.98 -2.29 -0.28
C GLY A 15 9.57 -1.70 -1.63
N THR A 16 10.47 -1.70 -2.61
CA THR A 16 10.18 -1.22 -3.97
C THR A 16 9.05 -2.03 -4.61
N TYR A 17 9.12 -3.36 -4.53
CA TYR A 17 8.06 -4.21 -5.07
C TYR A 17 6.71 -3.94 -4.39
N PHE A 18 6.70 -3.87 -3.06
CA PHE A 18 5.51 -3.60 -2.28
C PHE A 18 4.85 -2.27 -2.66
N VAL A 19 5.63 -1.18 -2.70
CA VAL A 19 5.11 0.16 -3.01
C VAL A 19 4.53 0.22 -4.42
N CYS A 20 5.25 -0.30 -5.42
CA CYS A 20 4.78 -0.32 -6.81
C CYS A 20 3.44 -1.06 -6.93
N GLN A 21 3.38 -2.27 -6.38
CA GLN A 21 2.18 -3.10 -6.49
C GLN A 21 1.01 -2.53 -5.70
N TYR A 22 1.26 -2.00 -4.50
CA TYR A 22 0.24 -1.39 -3.66
C TYR A 22 -0.44 -0.21 -4.36
N TYR A 23 0.33 0.71 -4.95
CA TYR A 23 -0.23 1.86 -5.65
C TYR A 23 -0.93 1.50 -6.95
N GLN A 24 -0.44 0.51 -7.69
CA GLN A 24 -1.11 0.01 -8.90
C GLN A 24 -2.51 -0.53 -8.56
N ILE A 25 -2.61 -1.37 -7.53
CA ILE A 25 -3.89 -1.92 -7.07
C ILE A 25 -4.78 -0.82 -6.49
N LEU A 26 -4.23 0.11 -5.69
CA LEU A 26 -5.00 1.22 -5.16
C LEU A 26 -5.67 2.07 -6.25
N GLN A 27 -4.99 2.27 -7.38
CA GLN A 27 -5.52 3.05 -8.51
C GLN A 27 -6.53 2.26 -9.37
N GLN A 28 -6.25 0.98 -9.64
CA GLN A 28 -7.02 0.19 -10.60
C GLN A 28 -8.13 -0.65 -9.96
N GLN A 29 -7.89 -1.16 -8.74
CA GLN A 29 -8.71 -2.15 -8.03
C GLN A 29 -8.70 -1.84 -6.53
N SER A 30 -9.16 -0.64 -6.18
CA SER A 30 -9.10 -0.09 -4.81
C SER A 30 -9.76 -1.01 -3.76
N GLU A 31 -10.73 -1.82 -4.18
CA GLU A 31 -11.42 -2.80 -3.37
C GLU A 31 -10.52 -3.93 -2.89
N LEU A 32 -9.39 -4.22 -3.54
CA LEU A 32 -8.46 -5.29 -3.14
C LEU A 32 -7.40 -4.82 -2.15
N VAL A 33 -7.27 -3.51 -1.94
CA VAL A 33 -6.22 -2.93 -1.08
C VAL A 33 -6.33 -3.42 0.37
N HIS A 34 -7.53 -3.75 0.83
CA HIS A 34 -7.76 -4.30 2.18
C HIS A 34 -6.97 -5.59 2.45
N GLN A 35 -6.60 -6.36 1.41
CA GLN A 35 -5.84 -7.60 1.54
C GLN A 35 -4.39 -7.38 2.02
N PHE A 36 -3.87 -6.16 1.89
CA PHE A 36 -2.55 -5.81 2.42
C PHE A 36 -2.56 -5.52 3.93
N TYR A 37 -3.73 -5.53 4.56
CA TYR A 37 -3.91 -5.29 5.99
C TYR A 37 -4.35 -6.57 6.70
N THR A 38 -3.87 -6.73 7.92
CA THR A 38 -4.35 -7.77 8.84
C THR A 38 -5.39 -7.20 9.79
N ASN A 39 -6.08 -8.06 10.54
CA ASN A 39 -7.02 -7.64 11.58
C ASN A 39 -6.38 -6.78 12.69
N PHE A 40 -5.05 -6.78 12.80
CA PHE A 40 -4.29 -5.97 13.74
C PHE A 40 -3.78 -4.64 13.14
N SER A 41 -3.98 -4.43 11.83
CA SER A 41 -3.52 -3.22 11.15
C SER A 41 -4.47 -2.06 11.42
N SER A 42 -3.92 -0.86 11.57
CA SER A 42 -4.69 0.39 11.70
C SER A 42 -4.39 1.30 10.51
N MET A 43 -5.43 1.78 9.83
CA MET A 43 -5.30 2.72 8.71
C MET A 43 -5.80 4.11 9.12
N VAL A 44 -4.94 5.11 9.02
CA VAL A 44 -5.30 6.52 9.28
C VAL A 44 -5.41 7.25 7.96
N ARG A 45 -6.58 7.80 7.65
CA ARG A 45 -6.81 8.64 6.47
C ARG A 45 -6.90 10.09 6.92
N SER A 46 -5.87 10.87 6.62
CA SER A 46 -5.95 12.33 6.78
C SER A 46 -6.73 12.89 5.59
N ASP A 47 -8.05 13.03 5.77
CA ASP A 47 -8.88 13.88 4.93
C ASP A 47 -8.30 15.31 5.01
N GLY A 48 -7.70 15.77 3.92
CA GLY A 48 -7.19 17.13 3.78
C GLY A 48 -8.31 18.16 3.57
N ARG A 49 -9.37 18.13 4.40
CA ARG A 49 -10.40 19.16 4.44
C ARG A 49 -9.77 20.45 4.94
N ARG A 50 -9.15 21.17 4.00
CA ARG A 50 -8.93 22.61 4.12
C ARG A 50 -10.30 23.20 4.40
N SER A 51 -10.50 23.58 5.66
CA SER A 51 -11.65 24.36 6.09
C SER A 51 -11.72 25.60 5.19
N LEU A 52 -12.60 25.55 4.18
CA LEU A 52 -13.02 26.72 3.42
C LEU A 52 -13.86 27.59 4.37
N LEU A 53 -13.19 28.24 5.31
CA LEU A 53 -13.75 29.39 6.01
C LEU A 53 -13.67 30.55 5.03
N LYS A 54 -14.77 30.71 4.28
CA LYS A 54 -15.22 32.00 3.80
C LYS A 54 -15.39 32.90 5.02
N GLY A 55 -14.58 33.94 5.12
CA GLY A 55 -14.76 35.12 5.95
C GLY A 55 -14.45 36.33 5.09
#